data_AF-A0AAX2EJY2-F1
#
_entry.id   AF-A0AAX2EJY2-F1
#
_cell.length_a   1.000
_cell.length_b   1.000
_cell.length_c   1.000
_cell.angle_alpha   90.00
_cell.angle_beta   90.00
_cell.angle_gamma   90.00
#
_symmetry.space_group_name_H-M   'P 1'
#
loop_
_entity.id
_entity.type
_entity.pdbx_description
1 polymer ?
#
loop_
_entity_poly.entity_id
_entity_poly.type
_entity_poly.pdbx_seq_one_letter_code
_entity_poly.pdbx_strand_id
1 'polypeptide(L)' 'MNLDLDDFPVSAALRLRIARWTEGYGRWLDWESDKLKPDAETLEENFNNEGKLLSVAIQQELHDLTITYRPSRLSLLYK' A
#
# COMPACT_ATOMS: atom_id res chain seq x y z
N MET A 1 2.22 7.69 -12.71
CA MET A 1 3.30 8.44 -12.04
C MET A 1 3.72 7.58 -10.87
N ASN A 2 4.96 7.06 -10.87
CA ASN A 2 5.51 6.42 -9.69
C ASN A 2 5.85 7.53 -8.69
N LEU A 3 5.52 7.33 -7.42
CA LEU A 3 5.95 8.24 -6.35
C LEU A 3 7.46 8.08 -6.20
N ASP A 4 8.22 9.11 -6.57
CA ASP A 4 9.59 9.23 -6.11
C ASP A 4 9.54 9.58 -4.62
N LEU A 5 9.95 8.63 -3.78
CA LEU A 5 9.90 8.80 -2.33
C LEU A 5 11.03 9.71 -1.85
N ASP A 6 12.11 9.88 -2.60
CA ASP A 6 13.28 10.63 -2.15
C ASP A 6 12.96 12.13 -1.98
N ASP A 7 12.09 12.66 -2.84
CA ASP A 7 11.61 14.06 -2.78
C ASP A 7 10.29 14.21 -2.01
N PHE A 8 9.72 13.13 -1.46
CA PHE A 8 8.42 13.20 -0.77
C PHE A 8 8.56 13.91 0.59
N PRO A 9 7.79 14.99 0.86
CA PRO A 9 8.02 15.89 1.99
C PRO A 9 7.48 15.35 3.33
N VAL A 10 7.78 14.10 3.64
CA VAL A 10 7.49 13.45 4.93
C VAL A 10 8.78 12.99 5.60
N SER A 11 8.69 12.60 6.86
CA SER A 11 9.80 12.12 7.65
C SER A 11 10.46 10.88 7.02
N ALA A 12 11.78 10.73 7.21
CA ALA A 12 12.52 9.59 6.69
C ALA A 12 11.96 8.24 7.20
N ALA A 13 11.45 8.21 8.44
CA ALA A 13 10.79 7.05 9.01
C ALA A 13 9.48 6.72 8.28
N LEU A 14 8.66 7.72 7.97
CA LEU A 14 7.42 7.51 7.22
C LEU A 14 7.70 7.10 5.77
N ARG A 15 8.70 7.71 5.11
CA ARG A 15 9.17 7.26 3.77
C ARG A 15 9.58 5.79 3.76
N LEU A 16 10.38 5.35 4.73
CA LEU A 16 10.81 3.96 4.85
C LEU A 16 9.62 3.01 5.06
N ARG A 17 8.63 3.41 5.86
CA ARG A 17 7.40 2.63 6.07
C ARG A 17 6.57 2.52 4.80
N ILE A 18 6.44 3.62 4.03
CA ILE A 18 5.77 3.62 2.72
C ILE A 18 6.51 2.69 1.76
N ALA A 19 7.83 2.77 1.65
CA ALA A 19 8.64 1.91 0.77
C ALA A 19 8.40 0.41 1.07
N ARG A 20 8.50 0.02 2.34
CA ARG A 20 8.24 -1.36 2.79
C ARG A 20 6.81 -1.82 2.52
N TRP A 21 5.83 -0.92 2.68
CA TRP A 21 4.46 -1.22 2.33
C TRP A 21 4.30 -1.44 0.83
N THR A 22 4.88 -0.58 -0.02
CA THR A 22 4.81 -0.72 -1.49
C THR A 22 5.45 -2.01 -2.00
N GLU A 23 6.55 -2.46 -1.42
CA GLU A 23 7.16 -3.77 -1.70
C GLU A 23 6.20 -4.94 -1.44
N GLY A 24 5.23 -4.74 -0.56
CA GLY A 24 4.23 -5.74 -0.20
C GLY A 24 3.04 -5.85 -1.15
N TYR A 25 2.95 -4.99 -2.16
CA TYR A 25 1.84 -4.99 -3.11
C TYR A 25 1.85 -6.28 -3.94
N GLY A 26 0.68 -6.91 -4.10
CA GLY A 26 0.53 -8.14 -4.87
C GLY A 26 1.11 -9.38 -4.19
N ARG A 27 1.52 -9.33 -2.91
CA ARG A 27 1.98 -10.53 -2.17
C ARG A 27 0.93 -11.64 -2.09
N TRP A 28 -0.34 -11.31 -2.27
CA TRP A 28 -1.46 -12.24 -2.36
C TRP A 28 -1.58 -12.97 -3.71
N LEU A 29 -0.78 -12.60 -4.70
CA LEU A 29 -0.69 -13.28 -5.99
C LEU A 29 0.45 -14.29 -5.98
N ASP A 30 0.19 -15.44 -6.57
CA ASP A 30 1.20 -16.35 -7.08
C ASP A 30 1.52 -15.94 -8.51
N TRP A 31 2.66 -15.26 -8.67
CA TRP A 31 3.12 -14.73 -9.94
C TRP A 31 3.57 -15.80 -10.93
N GLU A 32 3.91 -17.01 -10.45
CA GLU A 32 4.32 -18.11 -11.34
C GLU A 32 3.12 -18.75 -12.02
N SER A 33 2.00 -18.87 -11.28
CA SER A 33 0.78 -19.52 -11.79
C SER A 33 -0.33 -18.54 -12.21
N ASP A 34 -0.11 -17.24 -12.08
CA ASP A 34 -1.08 -16.15 -12.30
C ASP A 34 -2.41 -16.41 -11.57
N LYS A 35 -2.32 -16.78 -10.30
CA LYS A 35 -3.46 -17.13 -9.44
C LYS A 35 -3.38 -16.44 -8.09
N LEU A 36 -4.52 -16.44 -7.41
CA LEU A 36 -4.57 -16.09 -6.00
C LEU A 36 -3.93 -17.17 -5.14
N LYS A 37 -3.14 -16.74 -4.16
CA LYS A 37 -2.73 -17.61 -3.06
C LYS A 37 -3.95 -18.02 -2.21
N PRO A 38 -3.88 -19.16 -1.49
CA PRO A 38 -5.00 -19.62 -0.65
C PRO A 38 -5.49 -18.60 0.38
N ASP A 39 -4.61 -17.74 0.88
CA ASP A 39 -4.85 -16.70 1.88
C ASP A 39 -4.91 -15.28 1.27
N ALA A 40 -5.13 -15.18 -0.05
CA ALA A 40 -5.02 -13.93 -0.79
C ALA A 40 -5.90 -12.79 -0.24
N GLU A 41 -7.15 -13.09 0.14
CA GLU A 41 -8.08 -12.09 0.68
C GLU A 41 -7.54 -11.48 1.99
N THR A 42 -7.05 -12.32 2.90
CA THR A 42 -6.46 -11.86 4.17
C THR A 42 -5.17 -11.08 3.95
N LEU A 43 -4.33 -11.52 3.02
CA LEU A 43 -3.09 -10.82 2.67
C LEU A 43 -3.38 -9.44 2.07
N GLU A 44 -4.37 -9.32 1.18
CA GLU A 44 -4.80 -8.04 0.61
C GLU A 44 -5.46 -7.14 1.67
N GLU A 45 -6.26 -7.70 2.57
CA GLU A 45 -6.86 -6.95 3.68
C GLU A 45 -5.80 -6.37 4.63
N ASN A 46 -4.79 -7.17 5.00
CA ASN A 46 -3.67 -6.71 5.84
C ASN A 46 -2.87 -5.60 5.14
N PHE A 47 -2.57 -5.77 3.85
CA PHE A 47 -1.95 -4.73 3.04
C PHE A 47 -2.80 -3.45 3.05
N ASN A 48 -4.12 -3.58 2.89
CA ASN A 48 -5.03 -2.46 2.85
C ASN A 48 -5.16 -1.72 4.18
N ASN A 49 -5.13 -2.45 5.30
CA ASN A 49 -5.17 -1.87 6.65
C ASN A 49 -3.90 -1.05 6.93
N GLU A 50 -2.74 -1.56 6.54
CA GLU A 50 -1.48 -0.81 6.67
C GLU A 50 -1.47 0.46 5.82
N GLY A 51 -1.96 0.38 4.57
CA GLY A 51 -2.09 1.55 3.69
C GLY A 51 -3.02 2.63 4.28
N LYS A 52 -4.11 2.22 4.96
CA LYS A 52 -5.00 3.14 5.67
C LYS A 52 -4.26 3.84 6.82
N LEU A 53 -3.50 3.12 7.63
CA LEU A 53 -2.71 3.72 8.73
C LEU A 53 -1.63 4.67 8.20
N LEU A 54 -0.97 4.31 7.09
CA LEU A 54 -0.02 5.18 6.41
C LEU A 54 -0.68 6.48 5.94
N SER A 55 -1.88 6.42 5.38
CA SER A 55 -2.59 7.61 4.92
C SER A 55 -2.88 8.61 6.05
N VAL A 56 -3.19 8.11 7.24
CA VAL A 56 -3.40 8.95 8.44
C VAL A 56 -2.08 9.58 8.87
N ALA A 57 -0.97 8.83 8.89
CA ALA A 57 0.34 9.37 9.22
C ALA A 57 0.79 10.45 8.22
N ILE A 58 0.58 10.24 6.92
CA ILE A 58 0.89 11.23 5.88
C ILE A 58 0.04 12.49 6.08
N GLN A 59 -1.26 12.35 6.38
CA GLN A 59 -2.14 13.49 6.62
C GLN A 59 -1.71 14.34 7.84
N GLN A 60 -1.11 13.71 8.85
CA GLN A 60 -0.57 14.42 10.02
C GLN A 60 0.67 15.25 9.68
N GLU A 61 1.53 14.77 8.78
CA GLU A 61 2.73 15.49 8.36
C GLU A 61 2.46 16.51 7.24
N LEU A 62 1.46 16.26 6.39
CA LEU A 62 1.10 17.11 5.24
C LEU A 62 -0.22 17.84 5.49
N HIS A 63 -0.19 18.86 6.35
CA HIS A 63 -1.39 19.59 6.77
C HIS A 63 -2.06 20.36 5.63
N ASP A 64 -1.27 20.80 4.65
CA ASP A 64 -1.75 21.63 3.52
C ASP A 64 -2.33 20.81 2.37
N LEU A 65 -2.28 19.47 2.47
CA LEU A 65 -2.75 18.56 1.44
C LEU A 65 -3.89 17.69 1.97
N THR A 66 -4.84 17.39 1.09
CA THR A 66 -5.87 16.38 1.37
C THR A 66 -5.40 15.02 0.92
N ILE A 67 -5.22 14.10 1.85
CA ILE A 67 -4.79 12.73 1.58
C ILE A 67 -6.01 11.83 1.44
N THR A 68 -6.16 11.18 0.29
CA THR A 68 -7.21 10.19 0.04
C THR A 68 -6.60 8.82 -0.16
N TYR A 69 -6.98 7.87 0.70
CA TYR A 69 -6.56 6.48 0.57
C TYR A 69 -7.54 5.67 -0.30
N ARG A 70 -7.01 4.81 -1.16
CA ARG A 70 -7.80 3.84 -1.94
C ARG A 70 -7.26 2.42 -1.71
N PRO A 71 -8.08 1.50 -1.18
CA PRO A 71 -7.66 0.12 -0.98
C PRO A 71 -7.50 -0.61 -2.33
N SER A 72 -6.57 -1.55 -2.36
CA SER A 72 -6.47 -2.54 -3.42
C SER A 72 -7.71 -3.43 -3.46
N ARG A 73 -8.11 -3.82 -4.67
CA ARG A 73 -9.16 -4.79 -4.96
C ARG A 73 -8.72 -5.78 -6.03
N LEU A 74 -7.40 -6.00 -6.12
CA LEU A 74 -6.77 -6.79 -7.16
C LEU A 74 -7.21 -8.25 -7.07
N SER A 75 -7.43 -8.79 -5.87
CA SER A 75 -7.94 -10.16 -5.73
C SER A 75 -9.30 -10.36 -6.41
N LEU A 76 -10.13 -9.31 -6.51
CA LEU A 76 -11.44 -9.40 -7.17
C LEU A 76 -11.34 -9.56 -8.68
N LEU A 77 -10.19 -9.24 -9.29
CA LEU A 77 -9.97 -9.43 -10.73
C LEU A 77 -9.66 -10.88 -11.09
N TYR A 78 -9.36 -11.72 -10.10
CA TYR A 78 -9.04 -13.14 -10.25
C TYR A 78 -10.18 -14.07 -9.81
N LYS A 79 -11.37 -13.51 -9.54
CA LYS A 79 -12.58 -14.25 -9.16
C LYS A 79 -13.43 -14.63 -10.36
#